data_AF-A0A453SZV0-F1
#
_entry.id   AF-A0A453SZV0-F1
#
_cell.length_a   1.000
_cell.length_b   1.000
_cell.length_c   1.000
_cell.angle_alpha   90.00
_cell.angle_beta   90.00
_cell.angle_gamma   90.00
#
_symmetry.space_group_name_H-M   'P 1'
#
loop_
_entity.id
_entity.type
_entity.pdbx_description
1 polymer ?
#
loop_
_entity_poly.entity_id
_entity_poly.type
_entity_poly.pdbx_seq_one_letter_code
_entity_poly.pdbx_strand_id
1 'polypeptide(L)'
;MLTTLGPVFLQLGGPSWAVPLGRRDSTTASLAEANADLPGPTLNLDQLIRAFDKKQLTPRDLTALSGAHTIGFSQCQFFRGHIYNDTNIDPAFAALRRQACPAAAPAGDSNLAPFDAQTQLVFDNAYYRNLVAQRGLLHSDQ
;
A
#
# COMPACT_ATOMS: atom_id res chain seq x y z
N MET A 1 10.80 -15.03 14.64
CA MET A 1 9.35 -14.86 14.36
C MET A 1 9.09 -15.15 12.88
N LEU A 2 8.47 -16.30 12.56
CA LEU A 2 8.18 -16.77 11.17
C LEU A 2 6.70 -16.58 10.77
N THR A 3 5.94 -15.84 11.57
CA THR A 3 4.47 -15.82 11.50
C THR A 3 3.91 -15.04 10.32
N THR A 4 4.72 -14.31 9.55
CA THR A 4 4.22 -13.35 8.55
C THR A 4 4.43 -13.70 7.08
N LEU A 5 5.28 -14.67 6.70
CA LEU A 5 5.66 -14.83 5.29
C LEU A 5 5.19 -16.14 4.62
N GLY A 6 5.14 -17.26 5.34
CA GLY A 6 4.83 -18.55 4.71
C GLY A 6 3.32 -18.88 4.68
N PRO A 7 2.68 -19.07 5.85
CA PRO A 7 1.33 -19.62 5.90
C PRO A 7 0.24 -18.64 5.44
N VAL A 8 0.38 -17.35 5.77
CA VAL A 8 -0.65 -16.34 5.53
C VAL A 8 -0.76 -15.99 4.05
N PHE A 9 0.36 -15.78 3.36
CA PHE A 9 0.35 -15.53 1.90
C PHE A 9 -0.29 -16.71 1.15
N LEU A 10 0.06 -17.94 1.53
CA LEU A 10 -0.49 -19.14 0.89
C LEU A 10 -2.00 -19.28 1.14
N GLN A 11 -2.48 -18.97 2.35
CA GLN A 11 -3.92 -18.99 2.66
C GLN A 11 -4.73 -17.96 1.87
N LEU A 12 -4.09 -16.85 1.49
CA LEU A 12 -4.69 -15.81 0.65
C LEU A 12 -4.45 -16.08 -0.85
N GLY A 13 -3.84 -17.19 -1.26
CA GLY A 13 -3.62 -17.55 -2.66
C GLY A 13 -2.29 -17.08 -3.27
N GLY A 14 -1.41 -16.50 -2.46
CA GLY A 14 -0.09 -16.01 -2.85
C GLY A 14 0.98 -17.09 -2.98
N PRO A 15 2.12 -16.76 -3.61
CA PRO A 15 3.23 -17.69 -3.78
C PRO A 15 3.91 -18.02 -2.45
N SER A 16 4.59 -19.16 -2.38
CA SER A 16 5.47 -19.53 -1.28
C SER A 16 6.94 -19.47 -1.71
N TRP A 17 7.83 -19.11 -0.78
CA TRP A 17 9.27 -19.17 -1.01
C TRP A 17 10.01 -19.59 0.25
N ALA A 18 11.22 -20.12 0.07
CA ALA A 18 12.10 -20.42 1.20
C ALA A 18 12.60 -19.11 1.83
N VAL A 19 12.35 -18.92 3.13
CA VAL A 19 12.76 -17.73 3.87
C VAL A 19 14.12 -17.99 4.52
N PRO A 20 15.18 -17.20 4.22
CA PRO A 20 16.45 -17.29 4.93
C PRO A 20 16.28 -17.01 6.42
N LEU A 21 16.88 -17.86 7.25
CA LEU A 21 16.79 -17.80 8.72
C LEU A 21 18.08 -17.26 9.34
N GLY A 22 18.04 -16.97 10.64
CA GLY A 22 19.23 -16.54 11.41
C GLY A 22 19.23 -15.08 11.86
N ARG A 23 18.20 -14.29 11.53
CA ARG A 23 17.99 -12.95 12.10
C ARG A 23 17.81 -13.03 13.62
N ARG A 24 18.41 -12.09 14.36
CA ARG A 24 18.28 -11.91 15.82
C ARG A 24 17.50 -10.64 16.12
N ASP A 25 16.88 -10.58 17.29
CA ASP A 25 16.10 -9.43 17.72
C ASP A 25 17.02 -8.28 18.20
N SER A 26 16.64 -7.04 17.92
CA SER A 26 17.34 -5.85 18.42
C SER A 26 17.01 -5.59 19.89
N THR A 27 17.88 -4.86 20.60
CA THR A 27 17.65 -4.37 21.96
C THR A 27 17.19 -2.91 22.02
N THR A 28 17.07 -2.27 20.85
CA THR A 28 16.72 -0.86 20.68
C THR A 28 15.74 -0.69 19.51
N ALA A 29 15.10 0.48 19.47
CA ALA A 29 14.23 0.94 18.38
C ALA A 29 14.54 2.41 18.08
N SER A 30 14.22 2.87 16.85
CA SER A 30 14.49 4.24 16.40
C SER A 30 13.24 4.87 15.80
N LEU A 31 12.63 5.79 16.56
CA LEU A 31 11.51 6.60 16.08
C LEU A 31 11.94 7.53 14.94
N ALA A 32 13.14 8.09 15.02
CA ALA A 32 13.68 8.99 14.01
C ALA A 32 13.88 8.27 12.68
N GLU A 33 14.43 7.05 12.68
CA GLU A 33 14.59 6.25 11.46
C GLU A 33 13.22 5.82 10.91
N ALA A 34 12.27 5.41 11.75
CA ALA A 34 10.93 5.07 11.29
C ALA A 34 10.26 6.24 10.55
N ASN A 35 10.33 7.45 11.10
CA ASN A 35 9.78 8.65 10.48
C ASN A 35 10.53 9.08 9.21
N ALA A 36 11.83 8.77 9.11
CA ALA A 36 12.66 9.17 7.97
C ALA A 36 12.67 8.14 6.82
N ASP A 37 12.43 6.85 7.12
CA ASP A 37 12.64 5.76 6.18
C ASP A 37 11.36 5.13 5.65
N LEU A 38 10.23 5.27 6.35
CA LEU A 38 8.96 4.71 5.89
C LEU A 38 8.33 5.64 4.84
N PRO A 39 8.07 5.16 3.61
CA PRO A 39 7.45 5.98 2.58
C PRO A 39 5.99 6.28 2.94
N GLY A 40 5.59 7.55 2.82
CA GLY A 40 4.22 7.98 3.03
C GLY A 40 3.33 7.75 1.79
N PRO A 41 2.00 7.68 1.97
CA PRO A 41 1.05 7.38 0.89
C PRO A 41 0.88 8.52 -0.14
N THR A 42 1.45 9.69 0.13
CA THR A 42 1.39 10.89 -0.72
C THR A 42 2.70 11.16 -1.46
N LEU A 43 3.68 10.26 -1.37
CA LEU A 43 4.95 10.42 -2.10
C LEU A 43 4.75 10.17 -3.60
N ASN A 44 5.43 10.96 -4.42
CA ASN A 44 5.49 10.74 -5.86
C ASN A 44 6.52 9.65 -6.23
N LEU A 45 6.53 9.23 -7.50
CA LEU A 45 7.39 8.15 -7.99
C LEU A 45 8.88 8.37 -7.70
N ASP A 46 9.41 9.57 -7.95
CA ASP A 46 10.83 9.87 -7.70
C ASP A 46 11.19 9.74 -6.21
N GLN A 47 10.28 10.15 -5.32
CA GLN A 47 10.47 10.02 -3.87
C GLN A 47 10.39 8.56 -3.44
N LEU A 48 9.47 7.77 -4.00
CA LEU A 48 9.37 6.33 -3.72
C LEU A 48 10.63 5.59 -4.18
N ILE A 49 11.13 5.89 -5.39
CA ILE A 49 12.37 5.30 -5.92
C ILE A 49 13.54 5.62 -4.99
N ARG A 50 13.69 6.88 -4.54
CA ARG A 50 14.76 7.25 -3.59
C ARG A 50 14.61 6.56 -2.23
N ALA A 51 13.39 6.40 -1.73
CA ALA A 51 13.14 5.73 -0.47
C ALA A 51 13.53 4.23 -0.52
N PHE A 52 13.21 3.56 -1.63
CA PHE A 52 13.58 2.16 -1.86
C PHE A 52 15.08 2.00 -2.14
N ASP A 53 15.67 2.91 -2.91
CA ASP A 53 17.12 2.91 -3.20
C ASP A 53 17.95 3.07 -1.92
N LYS A 54 17.49 3.87 -0.94
CA LYS A 54 18.09 3.95 0.41
C LYS A 54 18.15 2.59 1.12
N LYS A 55 17.30 1.64 0.73
CA LYS A 55 17.26 0.26 1.22
C LYS A 55 17.88 -0.74 0.24
N GLN A 56 18.60 -0.26 -0.77
CA GLN A 56 19.23 -1.05 -1.83
C GLN A 56 18.22 -1.86 -2.66
N LEU A 57 17.00 -1.33 -2.80
CA LEU A 57 15.92 -1.91 -3.58
C LEU A 57 15.75 -1.13 -4.89
N THR A 58 15.65 -1.85 -6.00
CA THR A 58 15.50 -1.27 -7.33
C THR A 58 14.07 -0.76 -7.57
N PRO A 59 13.83 0.06 -8.61
CA PRO A 59 12.46 0.40 -9.02
C PRO A 59 11.60 -0.83 -9.34
N ARG A 60 12.20 -1.93 -9.79
CA ARG A 60 11.48 -3.20 -10.00
C ARG A 60 11.02 -3.80 -8.67
N ASP A 61 11.86 -3.74 -7.64
CA ASP A 61 11.50 -4.20 -6.30
C ASP A 61 10.40 -3.33 -5.70
N LEU A 62 10.46 -2.00 -5.90
CA LEU A 62 9.36 -1.09 -5.57
C LEU A 62 8.05 -1.56 -6.21
N THR A 63 8.02 -1.72 -7.53
CA THR A 63 6.80 -2.17 -8.23
C THR A 63 6.29 -3.52 -7.72
N ALA A 64 7.18 -4.49 -7.48
CA ALA A 64 6.81 -5.81 -6.98
C ALA A 64 6.26 -5.75 -5.54
N LEU A 65 6.89 -4.99 -4.66
CA LEU A 65 6.51 -4.89 -3.25
C LEU A 65 5.26 -4.04 -3.04
N SER A 66 5.00 -3.03 -3.88
CA SER A 66 3.72 -2.30 -3.90
C SER A 66 2.54 -3.23 -4.20
N GLY A 67 2.77 -4.36 -4.90
CA GLY A 67 1.77 -5.41 -5.11
C GLY A 67 1.22 -6.02 -3.82
N ALA A 68 1.86 -5.82 -2.66
CA ALA A 68 1.30 -6.18 -1.37
C ALA A 68 -0.04 -5.49 -1.07
N HIS A 69 -0.32 -4.34 -1.70
CA HIS A 69 -1.62 -3.66 -1.66
C HIS A 69 -2.72 -4.40 -2.45
N THR A 70 -2.47 -5.60 -2.99
CA THR A 70 -3.56 -6.45 -3.52
C THR A 70 -4.48 -6.99 -2.40
N ILE A 71 -4.06 -6.92 -1.14
CA ILE A 71 -4.85 -7.30 0.04
C ILE A 71 -4.87 -6.18 1.08
N GLY A 72 -5.89 -6.20 1.94
CA GLY A 72 -5.97 -5.30 3.10
C GLY A 72 -6.65 -3.97 2.82
N PHE A 73 -6.49 -3.04 3.76
CA PHE A 73 -7.28 -1.80 3.83
C PHE A 73 -6.42 -0.60 4.20
N SER A 74 -6.83 0.57 3.72
CA SER A 74 -6.31 1.87 4.14
C SER A 74 -7.41 2.69 4.82
N GLN A 75 -7.00 3.57 5.72
CA GLN A 75 -7.88 4.56 6.34
C GLN A 75 -8.07 5.76 5.42
N CYS A 76 -9.26 6.36 5.45
CA CYS A 76 -9.65 7.53 4.66
C CYS A 76 -8.63 8.66 4.72
N GLN A 77 -8.05 8.93 5.88
CA GLN A 77 -7.01 9.97 6.03
C GLN A 77 -5.82 9.81 5.07
N PHE A 78 -5.48 8.59 4.65
CA PHE A 78 -4.32 8.33 3.80
C PHE A 78 -4.62 8.43 2.30
N PHE A 79 -5.88 8.33 1.88
CA PHE A 79 -6.27 8.41 0.46
C PHE A 79 -7.19 9.60 0.13
N ARG A 80 -7.67 10.34 1.14
CA ARG A 80 -8.57 11.48 0.94
C ARG A 80 -8.04 12.48 -0.07
N GLY A 81 -6.76 12.84 0.02
CA GLY A 81 -6.12 13.75 -0.93
C GLY A 81 -6.25 13.26 -2.37
N HIS A 82 -5.93 11.98 -2.60
CA HIS A 82 -6.00 11.35 -3.92
C HIS A 82 -7.42 11.39 -4.50
N ILE A 83 -8.42 10.95 -3.73
CA ILE A 83 -9.79 10.85 -4.24
C ILE A 83 -10.48 12.21 -4.43
N TYR A 84 -9.98 13.31 -3.87
CA TYR A 84 -10.60 14.64 -4.01
C TYR A 84 -9.82 15.61 -4.90
N ASN A 85 -8.48 15.52 -4.93
CA ASN A 85 -7.63 16.55 -5.54
C ASN A 85 -6.85 16.06 -6.77
N ASP A 86 -6.62 14.75 -6.91
CA ASP A 86 -5.82 14.24 -8.01
C ASP A 86 -6.66 14.04 -9.27
N THR A 87 -5.99 14.08 -10.43
CA THR A 87 -6.61 13.95 -11.75
C THR A 87 -6.35 12.60 -12.42
N ASN A 88 -5.47 11.77 -11.85
CA ASN A 88 -5.09 10.45 -12.36
C ASN A 88 -5.92 9.31 -11.75
N ILE A 89 -7.17 9.57 -11.36
CA ILE A 89 -8.09 8.59 -10.76
C ILE A 89 -9.40 8.50 -11.56
N ASP A 90 -9.91 7.28 -11.74
CA ASP A 90 -11.21 7.00 -12.34
C ASP A 90 -12.31 7.76 -11.57
N PRO A 91 -13.06 8.69 -12.20
CA PRO A 91 -14.04 9.51 -11.49
C PRO A 91 -15.14 8.70 -10.80
N ALA A 92 -15.52 7.55 -11.37
CA ALA A 92 -16.50 6.65 -10.77
C ALA A 92 -15.94 5.97 -9.51
N PHE A 93 -14.69 5.53 -9.55
CA PHE A 93 -14.00 4.97 -8.39
C PHE A 93 -13.81 6.02 -7.28
N ALA A 94 -13.38 7.23 -7.62
CA ALA A 94 -13.29 8.33 -6.67
C ALA A 94 -14.66 8.60 -6.02
N ALA A 95 -15.73 8.72 -6.80
CA ALA A 95 -17.09 8.90 -6.28
C ALA A 95 -17.52 7.77 -5.34
N LEU A 96 -17.19 6.51 -5.66
CA LEU A 96 -17.44 5.36 -4.79
C LEU A 96 -16.70 5.48 -3.45
N ARG A 97 -15.42 5.86 -3.45
CA ARG A 97 -14.64 6.04 -2.21
C ARG A 97 -15.14 7.20 -1.35
N ARG A 98 -15.59 8.29 -1.98
CA ARG A 98 -16.15 9.47 -1.29
C ARG A 98 -17.42 9.16 -0.49
N GLN A 99 -18.16 8.09 -0.82
CA GLN A 99 -19.36 7.70 -0.05
C GLN A 99 -19.04 7.39 1.43
N ALA A 100 -17.85 6.84 1.70
CA ALA A 100 -17.41 6.48 3.04
C ALA A 100 -16.20 7.31 3.53
N CYS A 101 -15.74 8.29 2.76
CA CYS A 101 -14.59 9.13 3.10
C CYS A 101 -14.95 10.62 2.92
N PRO A 102 -15.45 11.28 3.98
CA PRO A 102 -15.85 12.69 3.93
C PRO A 102 -14.70 13.62 3.52
N ALA A 103 -15.03 14.72 2.82
CA ALA A 103 -14.03 15.68 2.33
C ALA A 103 -13.32 16.46 3.45
N ALA A 104 -14.03 16.79 4.53
CA ALA A 104 -13.48 17.56 5.65
C ALA A 104 -12.88 16.63 6.70
N ALA A 105 -11.57 16.68 6.88
CA ALA A 105 -10.91 16.05 8.02
C ALA A 105 -11.31 16.76 9.34
N PRO A 106 -11.36 16.06 10.49
CA PRO A 106 -11.04 14.64 10.67
C PRO A 106 -12.24 13.70 10.48
N ALA A 107 -13.33 14.16 9.87
CA ALA A 107 -14.56 13.38 9.76
C ALA A 107 -14.31 12.10 8.93
N GLY A 108 -14.55 10.95 9.55
CA GLY A 108 -14.37 9.64 8.93
C GLY A 108 -12.91 9.26 8.66
N ASP A 109 -11.92 9.90 9.29
CA ASP A 109 -10.49 9.59 9.07
C ASP A 109 -10.17 8.09 9.18
N SER A 110 -10.78 7.41 10.16
CA SER A 110 -10.60 5.98 10.42
C SER A 110 -11.45 5.05 9.54
N ASN A 111 -12.33 5.59 8.68
CA ASN A 111 -13.13 4.77 7.78
C ASN A 111 -12.22 4.02 6.82
N LEU A 112 -12.50 2.73 6.63
CA LEU A 112 -11.65 1.84 5.85
C LEU A 112 -12.14 1.72 4.41
N ALA A 113 -11.19 1.67 3.48
CA ALA A 113 -11.41 1.22 2.12
C ALA A 113 -10.37 0.15 1.76
N PRO A 114 -10.76 -0.90 1.03
CA PRO A 114 -9.81 -1.89 0.57
C PRO A 114 -8.86 -1.28 -0.47
N PHE A 115 -7.59 -1.68 -0.44
CA PHE A 115 -6.62 -1.31 -1.47
C PHE A 115 -7.01 -1.87 -2.85
N ASP A 116 -7.45 -3.13 -2.87
CA ASP A 116 -7.98 -3.79 -4.07
C ASP A 116 -9.51 -3.87 -4.03
N ALA A 117 -10.19 -3.22 -4.97
CA ALA A 117 -11.65 -3.25 -5.03
C ALA A 117 -12.23 -4.55 -5.64
N GLN A 118 -11.42 -5.37 -6.31
CA GLN A 118 -11.84 -6.60 -6.98
C GLN A 118 -11.72 -7.82 -6.05
N THR A 119 -10.57 -7.99 -5.40
CA THR A 119 -10.21 -9.22 -4.68
C THR A 119 -9.53 -8.92 -3.33
N GLN A 120 -10.24 -8.20 -2.47
CA GLN A 120 -9.79 -7.65 -1.17
C GLN A 120 -9.01 -8.60 -0.23
N LEU A 121 -9.23 -9.92 -0.34
CA LEU A 121 -8.66 -10.96 0.50
C LEU A 121 -7.93 -12.04 -0.30
N VAL A 122 -7.63 -11.80 -1.58
CA VAL A 122 -6.87 -12.73 -2.42
C VAL A 122 -5.60 -12.06 -2.88
N PHE A 123 -4.48 -12.74 -2.68
CA PHE A 123 -3.18 -12.32 -3.17
C PHE A 123 -3.04 -12.73 -4.64
N ASP A 124 -3.39 -11.81 -5.54
CA ASP A 124 -3.30 -11.99 -6.98
C ASP A 124 -2.69 -10.75 -7.66
N ASN A 125 -3.01 -10.50 -8.94
CA ASN A 125 -2.52 -9.34 -9.69
C ASN A 125 -3.59 -8.29 -9.98
N ALA A 126 -4.74 -8.33 -9.30
CA ALA A 126 -5.82 -7.37 -9.49
C ALA A 126 -5.42 -5.95 -9.04
N TYR A 127 -4.49 -5.82 -8.07
CA TYR A 127 -3.82 -4.55 -7.77
C TYR A 127 -3.31 -3.85 -9.03
N TYR A 128 -2.50 -4.52 -9.84
CA TYR A 128 -1.95 -3.93 -11.07
C TYR A 128 -3.01 -3.67 -12.14
N ARG A 129 -4.05 -4.52 -12.22
CA ARG A 129 -5.20 -4.28 -13.11
C ARG A 129 -5.97 -3.03 -12.72
N ASN A 130 -6.10 -2.76 -11.41
CA ASN A 130 -6.71 -1.54 -10.89
C ASN A 130 -5.88 -0.32 -11.27
N LEU A 131 -4.54 -0.36 -11.17
CA LEU A 131 -3.68 0.77 -11.56
C LEU A 131 -3.83 1.15 -13.03
N VAL A 132 -3.88 0.16 -13.92
CA VAL A 132 -4.12 0.38 -15.37
C VAL A 132 -5.48 1.03 -15.62
N ALA A 133 -6.47 0.72 -14.77
CA ALA A 133 -7.82 1.29 -14.83
C ALA A 133 -7.97 2.62 -14.06
N GLN A 134 -6.87 3.21 -13.57
CA GLN A 134 -6.87 4.41 -12.71
C GLN A 134 -7.65 4.23 -11.39
N ARG A 135 -7.57 3.03 -10.80
CA ARG A 135 -8.26 2.64 -9.57
C ARG A 135 -7.30 2.30 -8.43
N GLY A 136 -6.10 2.87 -8.45
CA GLY A 136 -5.22 2.88 -7.27
C GLY A 136 -5.89 3.63 -6.11
N LEU A 137 -5.73 3.14 -4.88
CA LEU A 137 -6.35 3.80 -3.72
C LEU A 137 -5.50 4.97 -3.21
N LEU A 138 -4.19 4.77 -3.06
CA LEU A 138 -3.29 5.81 -2.59
C LEU A 138 -2.73 6.63 -3.76
N HIS A 139 -2.31 7.86 -3.49
CA HIS A 139 -1.52 8.62 -4.45
C HIS A 139 -0.24 7.88 -4.86
N SER A 140 0.45 7.26 -3.89
CA SER A 140 1.65 6.46 -4.14
C SER A 140 1.43 5.19 -4.99
N ASP A 141 0.18 4.75 -5.15
CA ASP A 141 -0.14 3.59 -5.99
C ASP A 141 -0.24 3.98 -7.48
N GLN A 142 -0.65 5.22 -7.78
CA GLN A 142 -1.21 5.61 -9.08
C GLN A 142 -0.27 6.42 -9.96
#